data_AF-A0A8S0QI83-F1
#
_entry.id   AF-A0A8S0QI83-F1
#
_cell.length_a   1.000
_cell.length_b   1.000
_cell.length_c   1.000
_cell.angle_alpha   90.00
_cell.angle_beta   90.00
_cell.angle_gamma   90.00
#
_symmetry.space_group_name_H-M   'P 1'
#
loop_
_entity.id
_entity.type
_entity.pdbx_description
1 polymer ?
#
loop_
_entity_poly.entity_id
_entity_poly.type
_entity_poly.pdbx_seq_one_letter_code
_entity_poly.pdbx_strand_id
1 'polypeptide(L)'
;KAVIISNQPYFYKKAELFPGSAFVIGADTAARLINPKYYDGDYERMLKILLECKNTGCVFLVGGRNVDGVFKVLEDFEIPKELKDMFISIPVERFRMDISSTEIRKSRGM
;
A
#
# COMPACT_ATOMS: atom_id res chain seq x y z
N LYS A 1 -11.54 13.63 -17.97
CA LYS A 1 -10.96 12.69 -16.97
C LYS A 1 -12.04 12.37 -15.96
N ALA A 2 -12.26 11.09 -15.64
CA ALA A 2 -13.16 10.70 -14.56
C ALA A 2 -12.40 10.70 -13.24
N VAL A 3 -13.04 11.12 -12.16
CA VAL A 3 -12.53 11.03 -10.78
C VAL A 3 -13.51 10.18 -10.00
N ILE A 4 -13.01 9.15 -9.32
CA ILE A 4 -13.82 8.25 -8.50
C ILE A 4 -13.42 8.46 -7.05
N ILE A 5 -14.41 8.71 -6.19
CA ILE A 5 -14.23 8.84 -4.74
C ILE A 5 -15.00 7.70 -4.10
N SER A 6 -14.34 6.93 -3.23
CA SER A 6 -14.95 5.81 -2.51
C SER A 6 -14.50 5.85 -1.05
N ASN A 7 -15.45 5.55 -0.15
CA ASN A 7 -15.18 5.34 1.27
C ASN A 7 -14.88 3.88 1.62
N GLN A 8 -14.75 2.98 0.63
CA GLN A 8 -14.46 1.57 0.85
C GLN A 8 -13.11 1.42 1.60
N PRO A 9 -13.10 0.95 2.86
CA PRO A 9 -11.87 0.95 3.66
C PRO A 9 -10.84 -0.07 3.15
N TYR A 10 -11.28 -1.18 2.56
CA TYR A 10 -10.40 -2.30 2.25
C TYR A 10 -9.95 -2.35 0.78
N PHE A 11 -8.68 -2.67 0.56
CA PHE A 11 -8.13 -2.78 -0.79
C PHE A 11 -8.69 -3.98 -1.56
N TYR A 12 -8.91 -5.13 -0.93
CA TYR A 12 -9.51 -6.28 -1.61
C TYR A 12 -10.92 -5.95 -2.15
N LYS A 13 -11.70 -5.16 -1.42
CA LYS A 13 -13.00 -4.65 -1.89
C LYS A 13 -12.88 -3.62 -3.01
N LYS A 14 -11.84 -2.78 -3.01
CA LYS A 14 -11.56 -1.89 -4.15
C LYS A 14 -11.12 -2.68 -5.38
N ALA A 15 -10.37 -3.76 -5.20
CA ALA A 15 -9.94 -4.64 -6.28
C ALA A 15 -11.13 -5.36 -6.95
N GLU A 16 -12.15 -5.75 -6.18
CA GLU A 16 -13.44 -6.24 -6.71
C GLU A 16 -14.14 -5.19 -7.60
N LEU A 17 -14.08 -3.90 -7.21
CA LEU A 17 -14.70 -2.80 -7.96
C LEU A 17 -13.89 -2.34 -9.17
N PHE A 18 -12.57 -2.47 -9.10
CA PHE A 18 -11.61 -1.96 -10.09
C PHE A 18 -10.59 -3.04 -10.48
N PRO A 19 -11.01 -4.16 -11.09
CA PRO A 19 -10.10 -5.25 -11.46
C PRO A 19 -9.01 -4.76 -12.43
N GLY A 20 -7.83 -5.37 -12.35
CA GLY A 20 -6.67 -5.00 -13.19
C GLY A 20 -6.01 -3.65 -12.87
N SER A 21 -6.40 -3.00 -11.77
CA SER A 21 -5.88 -1.67 -11.41
C SER A 21 -4.55 -1.72 -10.66
N ALA A 22 -3.75 -0.66 -10.80
CA ALA A 22 -2.59 -0.41 -9.95
C ALA A 22 -2.95 0.53 -8.79
N PHE A 23 -2.81 0.08 -7.56
CA PHE A 23 -2.97 0.90 -6.36
C PHE A 23 -1.64 1.51 -5.95
N VAL A 24 -1.55 2.84 -5.98
CA VAL A 24 -0.36 3.55 -5.51
C VAL A 24 -0.48 3.79 -4.01
N ILE A 25 0.48 3.29 -3.24
CA ILE A 25 0.49 3.37 -1.76
C ILE A 25 1.89 3.72 -1.24
N GLY A 26 1.96 4.20 0.00
CA GLY A 26 3.24 4.39 0.70
C GLY A 26 3.72 3.12 1.39
N ALA A 27 5.02 3.05 1.66
CA ALA A 27 5.68 1.97 2.42
C ALA A 27 4.97 1.65 3.76
N ASP A 28 4.48 2.67 4.48
CA ASP A 28 3.73 2.48 5.74
C ASP A 28 2.41 1.71 5.52
N THR A 29 1.77 1.90 4.38
CA THR A 29 0.53 1.20 4.04
C THR A 29 0.81 -0.21 3.55
N ALA A 30 1.90 -0.43 2.79
CA ALA A 30 2.35 -1.77 2.43
C ALA A 30 2.63 -2.61 3.69
N ALA A 31 3.32 -2.04 4.68
CA ALA A 31 3.59 -2.70 5.97
C ALA A 31 2.30 -3.12 6.70
N ARG A 32 1.25 -2.30 6.66
CA ARG A 32 -0.06 -2.65 7.25
C ARG A 32 -0.77 -3.75 6.47
N LEU A 33 -0.69 -3.73 5.15
CA LEU A 33 -1.33 -4.75 4.30
C LEU A 33 -0.81 -6.15 4.59
N ILE A 34 0.49 -6.31 4.85
CA ILE A 34 1.14 -7.60 5.13
C ILE A 34 1.27 -7.91 6.63
N ASN A 35 0.54 -7.21 7.50
CA ASN A 35 0.61 -7.44 8.94
C ASN A 35 -0.65 -8.18 9.44
N PRO A 36 -0.52 -9.41 9.98
CA PRO A 36 -1.64 -10.20 10.48
C PRO A 36 -2.51 -9.51 11.54
N LYS A 37 -1.98 -8.51 12.26
CA LYS A 37 -2.77 -7.68 13.21
C LYS A 37 -4.01 -7.06 12.57
N TYR A 38 -3.98 -6.78 11.26
CA TYR A 38 -5.13 -6.23 10.51
C TYR A 38 -6.11 -7.29 10.02
N TYR A 39 -5.86 -8.56 10.34
CA TYR A 39 -6.62 -9.73 9.91
C TYR A 39 -6.91 -10.63 11.12
N ASP A 40 -7.31 -10.02 12.25
CA ASP A 40 -7.60 -10.70 13.52
C ASP A 40 -6.42 -11.51 14.09
N GLY A 41 -5.19 -11.14 13.73
CA GLY A 41 -3.97 -11.87 14.12
C GLY A 41 -3.70 -13.12 13.29
N ASP A 42 -4.49 -13.37 12.24
CA ASP A 42 -4.43 -14.59 11.43
C ASP A 42 -3.67 -14.35 10.12
N TYR A 43 -2.50 -15.01 10.02
CA TYR A 43 -1.62 -14.96 8.85
C TYR A 43 -2.25 -15.63 7.62
N GLU A 44 -2.92 -16.76 7.79
CA GLU A 44 -3.55 -17.49 6.68
C GLU A 44 -4.71 -16.69 6.12
N ARG A 45 -5.48 -16.02 6.98
CA ARG A 45 -6.53 -15.10 6.57
C ARG A 45 -5.99 -13.90 5.79
N MET A 46 -4.89 -13.31 6.25
CA MET A 46 -4.19 -12.25 5.53
C MET A 46 -3.77 -12.72 4.13
N LEU A 47 -3.10 -13.87 4.06
CA LEU A 47 -2.61 -14.44 2.81
C LEU A 47 -3.76 -14.71 1.85
N LYS A 48 -4.85 -15.32 2.32
CA LYS A 48 -6.06 -15.58 1.54
C LYS A 48 -6.66 -14.31 0.95
N ILE A 49 -6.86 -13.27 1.76
CA ILE A 49 -7.47 -12.00 1.30
C ILE A 49 -6.57 -11.30 0.27
N LEU A 50 -5.25 -11.32 0.47
CA LEU A 50 -4.31 -10.71 -0.47
C LEU A 50 -4.18 -11.52 -1.76
N LEU A 51 -4.30 -12.85 -1.71
CA LEU A 51 -4.37 -13.70 -2.89
C LEU A 51 -5.66 -13.47 -3.69
N GLU A 52 -6.80 -13.29 -3.03
CA GLU A 52 -8.05 -12.90 -3.69
C GLU A 52 -7.89 -11.55 -4.40
N CYS A 53 -7.25 -10.58 -3.75
CA CYS A 53 -6.90 -9.30 -4.36
C CYS A 53 -5.99 -9.48 -5.58
N LYS A 54 -4.93 -10.30 -5.48
CA LYS A 54 -4.03 -10.65 -6.59
C LYS A 54 -4.77 -11.27 -7.77
N ASN A 55 -5.73 -12.15 -7.51
CA ASN A 55 -6.51 -12.84 -8.55
C ASN A 55 -7.40 -11.89 -9.38
N THR A 56 -7.67 -10.67 -8.90
CA THR A 56 -8.33 -9.63 -9.70
C THR A 56 -7.41 -8.97 -10.74
N GLY A 57 -6.12 -9.33 -10.76
CA GLY A 57 -5.09 -8.69 -11.58
C GLY A 57 -4.59 -7.35 -11.04
N CYS A 58 -4.98 -6.97 -9.83
CA CYS A 58 -4.51 -5.74 -9.22
C CYS A 58 -3.07 -5.85 -8.71
N VAL A 59 -2.35 -4.73 -8.71
CA VAL A 59 -0.99 -4.62 -8.16
C VAL A 59 -0.87 -3.42 -7.23
N PHE A 60 0.12 -3.44 -6.35
CA PHE A 60 0.48 -2.33 -5.47
C PHE A 60 1.80 -1.71 -5.90
N LEU A 61 1.76 -0.44 -6.31
CA LEU A 61 2.96 0.35 -6.54
C LEU A 61 3.34 1.04 -5.23
N VAL A 62 4.49 0.70 -4.68
CA VAL A 62 4.91 1.12 -3.33
C VAL A 62 5.96 2.21 -3.43
N GLY A 63 5.55 3.43 -3.07
CA GLY A 63 6.47 4.56 -2.91
C GLY A 63 7.19 4.49 -1.57
N GLY A 64 8.51 4.68 -1.59
CA GLY A 64 9.30 4.82 -0.37
C GLY A 64 8.82 5.98 0.49
N ARG A 65 8.90 5.83 1.81
CA ARG A 65 8.42 6.86 2.76
C ARG A 65 9.31 6.96 3.98
N ASN A 66 9.53 8.17 4.46
CA ASN A 66 10.13 8.40 5.77
C ASN A 66 9.14 8.02 6.89
N VAL A 67 9.51 7.03 7.69
CA VAL A 67 8.77 6.57 8.88
C VAL A 67 9.70 6.73 10.07
N ASP A 68 9.36 7.64 10.99
CA ASP A 68 10.12 7.92 12.22
C ASP A 68 11.61 8.25 11.98
N GLY A 69 11.92 8.96 10.89
CA GLY A 69 13.28 9.35 10.53
C GLY A 69 14.02 8.33 9.66
N VAL A 70 13.45 7.14 9.44
CA VAL A 70 14.02 6.09 8.60
C VAL A 70 13.24 6.00 7.29
N PHE A 71 13.95 6.15 6.17
CA PHE A 71 13.34 5.97 4.85
C PHE A 71 13.14 4.48 4.59
N LYS A 72 11.88 4.05 4.48
CA LYS A 72 11.51 2.66 4.20
C LYS A 72 11.07 2.49 2.75
N VAL A 73 11.54 1.44 2.11
CA VAL A 73 11.18 0.99 0.76
C VAL A 73 10.53 -0.39 0.81
N LEU A 74 10.04 -0.89 -0.33
CA LEU A 74 9.39 -2.20 -0.38
C LEU A 74 10.30 -3.33 0.09
N GLU A 75 11.57 -3.22 -0.24
CA GLU A 75 12.63 -4.20 0.03
C GLU A 75 12.90 -4.39 1.53
N ASP A 76 12.49 -3.44 2.38
CA ASP A 76 12.64 -3.51 3.83
C ASP A 76 11.55 -4.37 4.50
N PHE A 77 10.60 -4.92 3.73
CA PHE A 77 9.48 -5.70 4.24
C PHE A 77 9.58 -7.18 3.86
N GLU A 78 9.26 -8.05 4.81
CA GLU A 78 9.14 -9.50 4.58
C GLU A 78 7.79 -9.82 3.93
N ILE A 79 7.73 -9.76 2.61
CA ILE A 79 6.53 -10.08 1.84
C ILE A 79 6.47 -11.59 1.59
N PRO A 80 5.33 -12.26 1.87
CA PRO A 80 5.12 -13.65 1.52
C PRO A 80 5.41 -13.91 0.04
N LYS A 81 6.08 -15.03 -0.26
CA LYS A 81 6.55 -15.35 -1.63
C LYS A 81 5.40 -15.35 -2.64
N GLU A 82 4.23 -15.81 -2.21
CA GLU A 82 2.99 -15.91 -2.98
C GLU A 82 2.45 -14.55 -3.43
N LEU A 83 2.82 -13.47 -2.73
CA LEU A 83 2.34 -12.11 -2.94
C LEU A 83 3.40 -11.20 -3.57
N LYS A 84 4.66 -11.65 -3.67
CA LYS A 84 5.81 -10.80 -4.01
C LYS A 84 5.68 -10.08 -5.35
N ASP A 85 5.08 -10.72 -6.35
CA ASP A 85 4.82 -10.18 -7.69
C ASP A 85 3.67 -9.16 -7.73
N MET A 86 2.82 -9.12 -6.71
CA MET A 86 1.75 -8.12 -6.58
C MET A 86 2.29 -6.78 -6.07
N PHE A 87 3.44 -6.74 -5.41
CA PHE A 87 4.04 -5.52 -4.87
C PHE A 87 5.25 -5.09 -5.70
N ILE A 88 5.21 -3.86 -6.21
CA ILE A 88 6.24 -3.32 -7.10
C ILE A 88 6.77 -2.03 -6.47
N SER A 89 8.08 -1.99 -6.20
CA SER A 89 8.73 -0.81 -5.62
C SER A 89 8.81 0.30 -6.67
N ILE A 90 8.47 1.53 -6.28
CA ILE A 90 8.71 2.72 -7.10
C ILE A 90 10.14 3.20 -6.79
N PRO A 91 11.03 3.31 -7.80
CA PRO A 91 12.41 3.73 -7.57
C PRO A 91 12.51 5.05 -6.81
N VAL A 92 13.41 5.12 -5.83
CA VAL A 92 13.56 6.28 -4.94
C VAL A 92 13.96 7.54 -5.72
N GLU A 93 14.73 7.37 -6.79
CA GLU A 93 15.15 8.45 -7.69
C GLU A 93 13.98 9.07 -8.44
N ARG A 94 12.87 8.32 -8.59
CA ARG A 94 11.64 8.78 -9.24
C ARG A 94 10.60 9.29 -8.23
N PHE A 95 10.65 8.79 -7.00
CA PHE A 95 9.64 9.11 -6.00
C PHE A 95 10.22 9.13 -4.58
N ARG A 96 10.73 10.30 -4.21
CA ARG A 96 11.05 10.66 -2.82
C ARG A 96 10.25 11.90 -2.44
N MET A 97 9.19 11.70 -1.67
CA MET A 97 8.47 12.80 -1.03
C MET A 97 8.81 12.84 0.45
N ASP A 98 9.69 13.76 0.83
CA ASP A 98 10.06 13.99 2.22
C ASP A 98 9.04 14.86 2.98
N ILE A 99 7.93 15.27 2.33
CA ILE A 99 6.92 16.15 2.91
C ILE A 99 5.68 15.35 3.31
N SER A 100 5.29 15.38 4.58
CA SER A 100 4.04 14.81 5.07
C SER A 100 2.86 15.78 4.98
N SER A 101 1.63 15.26 4.88
CA SER A 101 0.42 16.09 4.95
C SER A 101 0.32 16.88 6.26
N THR A 102 0.91 16.36 7.35
CA THR A 102 0.96 17.05 8.64
C THR A 102 1.84 18.29 8.57
N GLU A 103 3.01 18.19 7.94
CA GLU A 103 3.90 19.33 7.69
C GLU A 103 3.26 20.34 6.73
N ILE A 104 2.51 19.87 5.73
CA ILE A 104 1.76 20.74 4.82
C ILE A 104 0.66 21.50 5.57
N ARG A 105 -0.08 20.86 6.47
CA ARG A 105 -1.08 21.56 7.30
C ARG A 105 -0.43 22.60 8.21
N LYS A 106 0.63 22.23 8.94
CA LYS A 106 1.40 23.14 9.79
C LYS A 106 1.97 24.34 9.01
N SER A 107 2.57 24.11 7.85
CA SER A 107 3.11 25.18 7.01
C SER A 107 2.03 26.08 6.40
N ARG A 108 0.79 25.61 6.31
CA ARG A 108 -0.37 26.39 5.85
C ARG A 108 -1.19 27.00 7.00
N GLY A 109 -0.73 26.89 8.25
CA GLY A 109 -1.44 27.42 9.41
C GLY A 109 -2.77 26.72 9.73
N MET A 110 -2.93 25.47 9.30
CA MET A 110 -4.08 24.60 9.59
C MET A 110 -3.77 23.54 10.64
#